data_AF-A0A2S9FLP0-F1
#
_entry.id   AF-A0A2S9FLP0-F1
#
_cell.length_a   1.000
_cell.length_b   1.000
_cell.length_c   1.000
_cell.angle_alpha   90.00
_cell.angle_beta   90.00
_cell.angle_gamma   90.00
#
_symmetry.space_group_name_H-M   'P 1'
#
loop_
_entity.id
_entity.type
_entity.pdbx_description
1 polymer ?
#
loop_
_entity_poly.entity_id
_entity_poly.type
_entity_poly.pdbx_seq_one_letter_code
_entity_poly.pdbx_strand_id
1 'polypeptide(L)'
;RDGEGFKLTVHVRLMHALVNHQFEKNGRWDIARWGLPINQTDQAATLGLFNGALLLGVRMLGVRVSHGESRAIMHLWKYVGWLMGVDDDWLCDNEAQQHRLNYHLLITQSTVSEAGPALANAIVDAQRALHYPNLVGPRGRYARARLLSML
;
A
#
# COMPACT_ATOMS: atom_id res chain seq x y z
N ARG A 1 7.16 23.50 -3.87
CA ARG A 1 6.18 22.39 -3.81
C ARG A 1 5.92 21.85 -5.23
N ASP A 2 6.95 21.89 -6.07
CA ASP A 2 6.77 21.82 -7.54
C ASP A 2 7.34 20.52 -8.12
N GLY A 3 7.93 19.68 -7.27
CA GLY A 3 8.40 18.36 -7.65
C GLY A 3 7.24 17.41 -7.94
N GLU A 4 7.43 16.53 -8.91
CA GLU A 4 6.41 15.59 -9.39
C GLU A 4 5.88 14.68 -8.28
N GLY A 5 6.75 14.21 -7.38
CA GLY A 5 6.33 13.39 -6.23
C GLY A 5 5.31 14.11 -5.35
N PHE A 6 5.52 15.40 -5.04
CA PHE A 6 4.58 16.18 -4.24
C PHE A 6 3.24 16.35 -4.94
N LYS A 7 3.26 16.72 -6.24
CA LYS A 7 2.03 16.91 -7.03
C LYS A 7 1.22 15.61 -7.11
N LEU A 8 1.89 14.47 -7.34
CA LEU A 8 1.27 13.16 -7.41
C LEU A 8 0.66 12.75 -6.06
N THR A 9 1.35 12.97 -4.93
CA THR A 9 0.79 12.69 -3.61
C THR A 9 -0.49 13.50 -3.34
N VAL A 10 -0.48 14.80 -3.65
CA VAL A 10 -1.67 15.66 -3.48
C VAL A 10 -2.79 15.24 -4.44
N HIS A 11 -2.45 14.85 -5.67
CA HIS A 11 -3.42 14.34 -6.63
C HIS A 11 -4.11 13.07 -6.12
N VAL A 12 -3.36 12.11 -5.56
CA VAL A 12 -3.92 10.89 -4.97
C VAL A 12 -4.84 11.23 -3.78
N ARG A 13 -4.45 12.17 -2.92
CA ARG A 13 -5.33 12.65 -1.84
C ARG A 13 -6.66 13.20 -2.36
N LEU A 14 -6.62 13.98 -3.44
CA LEU A 14 -7.83 14.47 -4.09
C LEU A 14 -8.67 13.31 -4.64
N MET A 15 -8.05 12.32 -5.30
CA MET A 15 -8.77 11.13 -5.77
C MET A 15 -9.44 10.37 -4.61
N HIS A 16 -8.75 10.17 -3.48
CA HIS A 16 -9.34 9.54 -2.29
C HIS A 16 -10.56 10.31 -1.78
N ALA A 17 -10.48 11.65 -1.71
CA ALA A 17 -11.61 12.48 -1.29
C ALA A 17 -12.83 12.33 -2.21
N LEU A 18 -12.61 12.27 -3.53
CA LEU A 18 -13.69 12.07 -4.51
C LEU A 18 -14.30 10.66 -4.41
N VAL A 19 -13.47 9.63 -4.23
CA VAL A 19 -13.92 8.25 -4.01
C VAL A 19 -14.75 8.16 -2.73
N ASN A 20 -14.28 8.75 -1.62
CA ASN A 20 -15.03 8.77 -0.36
C ASN A 20 -16.38 9.44 -0.52
N HIS A 21 -16.42 10.65 -1.10
CA HIS A 21 -17.67 11.37 -1.34
C HIS A 21 -18.67 10.54 -2.14
N GLN A 22 -18.20 9.82 -3.17
CA GLN A 22 -19.05 9.00 -4.01
C GLN A 22 -19.58 7.77 -3.26
N PHE A 23 -18.72 7.03 -2.56
CA PHE A 23 -19.11 5.79 -1.88
C PHE A 23 -19.90 6.01 -0.60
N GLU A 24 -19.72 7.15 0.08
CA GLU A 24 -20.57 7.53 1.22
C GLU A 24 -22.03 7.77 0.81
N LYS A 25 -22.29 8.15 -0.45
CA LYS A 25 -23.60 8.65 -0.89
C LYS A 25 -24.32 7.77 -1.92
N ASN A 26 -23.61 6.86 -2.57
CA ASN A 26 -24.18 6.08 -3.69
C ASN A 26 -24.90 4.79 -3.29
N GLY A 27 -24.97 4.46 -1.99
CA GLY A 27 -25.64 3.26 -1.47
C GLY A 27 -24.94 1.94 -1.77
N ARG A 28 -23.72 1.96 -2.34
CA ARG A 28 -22.93 0.75 -2.67
C ARG A 28 -21.92 0.37 -1.59
N TRP A 29 -21.79 1.19 -0.54
CA TRP A 29 -20.88 0.97 0.58
C TRP A 29 -21.66 0.77 1.87
N ASP A 30 -21.41 -0.32 2.58
CA ASP A 30 -22.02 -0.60 3.88
C ASP A 30 -21.20 0.07 4.99
N ILE A 31 -21.54 1.34 5.30
CA ILE A 31 -20.85 2.12 6.33
C ILE A 31 -20.98 1.46 7.71
N ALA A 32 -22.13 0.85 8.01
CA ALA A 32 -22.36 0.22 9.31
C ALA A 32 -21.45 -0.99 9.53
N ARG A 33 -21.15 -1.72 8.46
CA ARG A 33 -20.26 -2.90 8.49
C ARG A 33 -18.79 -2.57 8.34
N TRP A 34 -18.43 -1.65 7.45
CA TRP A 34 -17.03 -1.40 7.04
C TRP A 34 -16.46 -0.07 7.55
N GLY A 35 -17.28 0.78 8.18
CA GLY A 35 -16.91 2.15 8.48
C GLY A 35 -16.89 3.04 7.24
N LEU A 36 -16.30 4.22 7.33
CA LEU A 36 -16.15 5.10 6.17
C LEU A 36 -15.15 4.53 5.15
N PRO A 37 -15.36 4.75 3.85
CA PRO A 37 -14.37 4.38 2.84
C PRO A 37 -13.06 5.15 3.06
N ILE A 38 -11.91 4.51 2.77
CA ILE A 38 -10.56 5.09 2.89
C ILE A 38 -10.39 5.84 4.22
N ASN A 39 -10.80 5.22 5.33
CA ASN A 39 -10.70 5.80 6.66
C ASN A 39 -9.25 5.88 7.16
N GLN A 40 -9.04 6.56 8.31
CA GLN A 40 -7.71 6.75 8.89
C GLN A 40 -6.97 5.44 9.17
N THR A 41 -7.67 4.45 9.73
CA THR A 41 -7.12 3.13 10.06
C THR A 41 -6.62 2.39 8.82
N ASP A 42 -7.40 2.38 7.74
CA ASP A 42 -7.04 1.74 6.48
C ASP A 42 -5.91 2.47 5.73
N GLN A 43 -5.91 3.80 5.78
CA GLN A 43 -4.80 4.60 5.24
C GLN A 43 -3.51 4.34 6.02
N ALA A 44 -3.56 4.28 7.35
CA ALA A 44 -2.40 3.96 8.19
C ALA A 44 -1.89 2.54 7.94
N ALA A 45 -2.80 1.56 7.80
CA ALA A 45 -2.43 0.18 7.47
C ALA A 45 -1.72 0.09 6.12
N THR A 46 -2.27 0.77 5.12
CA THR A 46 -1.68 0.82 3.78
C THR A 46 -0.32 1.51 3.80
N LEU A 47 -0.18 2.64 4.52
CA LEU A 47 1.10 3.33 4.69
C LEU A 47 2.16 2.43 5.35
N GLY A 48 1.73 1.62 6.33
CA GLY A 48 2.52 0.61 7.02
C GLY A 48 3.20 -0.42 6.09
N LEU A 49 2.61 -0.66 4.91
CA LEU A 49 3.15 -1.56 3.89
C LEU A 49 4.35 -0.96 3.16
N PHE A 50 4.43 0.36 3.06
CA PHE A 50 5.49 1.07 2.34
C PHE A 50 6.69 1.44 3.22
N ASN A 51 6.54 1.44 4.54
CA ASN A 51 7.60 1.81 5.48
C ASN A 51 8.15 0.59 6.24
N GLY A 52 7.64 0.26 7.42
CA GLY A 52 8.13 -0.83 8.26
C GLY A 52 8.09 -2.18 7.55
N ALA A 53 6.95 -2.55 6.93
CA ALA A 53 6.87 -3.84 6.24
C ALA A 53 7.80 -3.92 5.02
N LEU A 54 7.98 -2.82 4.27
CA LEU A 54 8.99 -2.74 3.20
C LEU A 54 10.39 -3.02 3.75
N LEU A 55 10.76 -2.35 4.84
CA LEU A 55 12.08 -2.49 5.47
C LEU A 55 12.31 -3.91 6.02
N LEU A 56 11.26 -4.56 6.53
CA LEU A 56 11.31 -5.97 6.92
C LEU A 56 11.53 -6.86 5.69
N GLY A 57 10.76 -6.67 4.62
CA GLY A 57 10.84 -7.46 3.40
C GLY A 57 12.22 -7.40 2.74
N VAL A 58 12.79 -6.21 2.58
CA VAL A 58 14.14 -6.08 1.97
C VAL A 58 15.22 -6.73 2.84
N ARG A 59 15.12 -6.69 4.17
CA ARG A 59 16.05 -7.39 5.07
C ARG A 59 15.90 -8.90 4.97
N MET A 60 14.69 -9.42 4.85
CA MET A 60 14.43 -10.85 4.62
C MET A 60 15.03 -11.34 3.30
N LEU A 61 15.16 -10.46 2.30
CA LEU A 61 15.85 -10.73 1.04
C LEU A 61 17.38 -10.59 1.14
N GLY A 62 17.94 -10.39 2.33
CA GLY A 62 19.38 -10.30 2.57
C GLY A 62 20.00 -8.91 2.38
N VAL A 63 19.17 -7.88 2.13
CA VAL A 63 19.67 -6.50 2.00
C VAL A 63 20.04 -5.95 3.37
N ARG A 64 21.28 -5.48 3.52
CA ARG A 64 21.72 -4.76 4.72
C ARG A 64 21.21 -3.34 4.67
N VAL A 65 20.34 -2.98 5.61
CA VAL A 65 19.82 -1.61 5.77
C VAL A 65 20.39 -1.00 7.05
N SER A 66 21.13 0.09 6.93
CA SER A 66 21.67 0.85 8.05
C SER A 66 20.57 1.57 8.83
N HIS A 67 20.88 1.98 10.06
CA HIS A 67 19.97 2.80 10.86
C HIS A 67 19.64 4.16 10.20
N GLY A 68 20.58 4.74 9.44
CA GLY A 68 20.35 5.99 8.72
C GLY A 68 19.35 5.83 7.59
N GLU A 69 19.51 4.77 6.77
CA GLU A 69 18.60 4.46 5.66
C GLU A 69 17.20 4.13 6.15
N SER A 70 17.10 3.33 7.22
CA SER A 70 15.83 3.02 7.89
C SER A 70 15.10 4.30 8.32
N ARG A 71 15.78 5.20 9.05
CA ARG A 71 15.17 6.48 9.46
C ARG A 71 14.78 7.36 8.28
N ALA A 72 15.56 7.37 7.20
CA ALA A 72 15.24 8.14 6.01
C ALA A 72 13.97 7.61 5.33
N ILE A 73 13.81 6.29 5.19
CA ILE A 73 12.61 5.66 4.63
C ILE A 73 11.39 5.91 5.54
N MET A 74 11.54 5.72 6.85
CA MET A 74 10.48 6.01 7.82
C MET A 74 10.01 7.47 7.73
N HIS A 75 10.95 8.42 7.71
CA HIS A 75 10.64 9.85 7.62
C HIS A 75 9.98 10.22 6.29
N LEU A 76 10.47 9.68 5.17
CA LEU A 76 9.89 9.90 3.85
C LEU A 76 8.41 9.49 3.83
N TRP A 77 8.10 8.28 4.30
CA TRP A 77 6.72 7.79 4.29
C TRP A 77 5.85 8.44 5.36
N LYS A 78 6.40 8.83 6.51
CA LYS A 78 5.69 9.68 7.48
C LYS A 78 5.26 11.00 6.82
N TYR A 79 6.15 11.65 6.09
CA TYR A 79 5.84 12.88 5.36
C TYR A 79 4.80 12.65 4.25
N VAL A 80 4.91 11.57 3.48
CA VAL A 80 3.90 11.21 2.46
C VAL A 80 2.53 10.95 3.11
N GLY A 81 2.48 10.22 4.23
CA GLY A 81 1.25 9.99 5.00
C GLY A 81 0.61 11.29 5.47
N TRP A 82 1.41 12.18 6.05
CA TRP A 82 0.97 13.52 6.46
C TRP A 82 0.39 14.33 5.28
N LEU A 83 1.06 14.32 4.12
CA LEU A 83 0.56 14.97 2.91
C LEU A 83 -0.77 14.37 2.43
N MET A 84 -0.93 13.05 2.54
CA MET A 84 -2.19 12.35 2.20
C MET A 84 -3.32 12.64 3.19
N GLY A 85 -3.03 13.21 4.36
CA GLY A 85 -4.02 13.55 5.39
C GLY A 85 -4.25 12.46 6.42
N VAL A 86 -3.25 11.58 6.62
CA VAL A 86 -3.22 10.66 7.75
C VAL A 86 -2.94 11.46 9.02
N ASP A 87 -3.75 11.27 10.06
CA ASP A 87 -3.60 12.02 11.32
C ASP A 87 -2.29 11.66 12.04
N ASP A 88 -1.70 12.63 12.75
CA ASP A 88 -0.39 12.50 13.38
C ASP A 88 -0.29 11.33 14.37
N ASP A 89 -1.40 10.95 15.00
CA ASP A 89 -1.50 9.81 15.92
C ASP A 89 -1.18 8.46 15.26
N TRP A 90 -1.30 8.37 13.93
CA TRP A 90 -0.98 7.17 13.15
C TRP A 90 0.44 7.19 12.56
N LEU A 91 1.17 8.31 12.68
CA LEU A 91 2.44 8.54 11.99
C LEU A 91 3.66 8.24 12.88
N CYS A 92 4.19 7.02 12.73
CA CYS A 92 5.33 6.51 13.50
C CYS A 92 6.67 7.12 13.08
N ASP A 93 7.57 7.36 14.04
CA ASP A 93 8.91 7.93 13.80
C ASP A 93 9.98 6.87 13.52
N ASN A 94 9.73 5.61 13.92
CA ASN A 94 10.68 4.51 13.77
C ASN A 94 9.99 3.17 13.51
N GLU A 95 10.79 2.21 13.05
CA GLU A 95 10.32 0.87 12.68
C GLU A 95 9.64 0.14 13.84
N ALA A 96 10.14 0.27 15.08
CA ALA A 96 9.58 -0.45 16.22
C ALA A 96 8.14 0.01 16.51
N GLN A 97 7.89 1.31 16.49
CA GLN A 97 6.54 1.88 16.60
C GLN A 97 5.66 1.42 15.43
N GLN A 98 6.17 1.50 14.21
CA GLN A 98 5.42 1.11 13.02
C GLN A 98 5.05 -0.37 13.01
N HIS A 99 5.96 -1.27 13.39
CA HIS A 99 5.67 -2.70 13.47
C HIS A 99 4.64 -3.02 14.55
N ARG A 100 4.69 -2.32 15.69
CA ARG A 100 3.67 -2.44 16.72
C ARG A 100 2.30 -2.00 16.21
N LEU A 101 2.23 -0.85 15.53
CA LEU A 101 1.00 -0.37 14.90
C LEU A 101 0.50 -1.36 13.84
N ASN A 102 1.38 -1.82 12.95
CA ASN A 102 1.05 -2.79 11.90
C ASN A 102 0.50 -4.09 12.49
N TYR A 103 1.06 -4.58 13.60
CA TYR A 103 0.56 -5.77 14.28
C TYR A 103 -0.87 -5.56 14.79
N HIS A 104 -1.14 -4.44 15.45
CA HIS A 104 -2.49 -4.10 15.92
C HIS A 104 -3.48 -3.95 14.76
N LEU A 105 -3.07 -3.30 13.68
CA LEU A 105 -3.90 -3.18 12.48
C LEU A 105 -4.20 -4.55 11.87
N LEU A 106 -3.19 -5.39 11.69
CA LEU A 106 -3.33 -6.71 11.09
C LEU A 106 -4.34 -7.60 11.84
N ILE A 107 -4.32 -7.61 13.17
CA ILE A 107 -5.24 -8.43 13.97
C ILE A 107 -6.67 -7.88 14.01
N THR A 108 -6.87 -6.62 13.61
CA THR A 108 -8.20 -5.99 13.52
C THR A 108 -8.81 -6.04 12.11
N GLN A 109 -8.00 -6.37 11.10
CA GLN A 109 -8.46 -6.45 9.72
C GLN A 109 -9.41 -7.62 9.50
N SER A 110 -10.34 -7.43 8.57
CA SER A 110 -11.30 -8.47 8.17
C SER A 110 -10.60 -9.63 7.45
N THR A 111 -11.28 -10.78 7.38
CA THR A 111 -10.80 -11.93 6.61
C THR A 111 -10.89 -11.67 5.10
N VAL A 112 -10.44 -12.63 4.29
CA VAL A 112 -10.48 -12.55 2.83
C VAL A 112 -11.91 -12.25 2.35
N SER A 113 -12.07 -11.12 1.66
CA SER A 113 -13.32 -10.73 1.01
C SER A 113 -13.46 -11.35 -0.38
N GLU A 114 -14.66 -11.34 -0.94
CA GLU A 114 -14.91 -11.80 -2.31
C GLU A 114 -14.09 -11.03 -3.37
N ALA A 115 -13.81 -9.74 -3.12
CA ALA A 115 -13.00 -8.93 -4.01
C ALA A 115 -11.50 -9.34 -4.00
N GLY A 116 -11.01 -9.92 -2.90
CA GLY A 116 -9.61 -10.26 -2.70
C GLY A 116 -9.06 -11.19 -3.80
N PRO A 117 -9.62 -12.40 -3.99
CA PRO A 117 -9.17 -13.33 -5.03
C PRO A 117 -9.25 -12.75 -6.44
N ALA A 118 -10.30 -11.99 -6.75
CA ALA A 118 -10.44 -11.36 -8.07
C ALA A 118 -9.32 -10.35 -8.34
N LEU A 119 -9.03 -9.48 -7.37
CA LEU A 119 -7.93 -8.50 -7.47
C LEU A 119 -6.55 -9.15 -7.51
N ALA A 120 -6.31 -10.17 -6.69
CA ALA A 120 -5.05 -10.92 -6.68
C ALA A 120 -4.78 -11.59 -8.04
N ASN A 121 -5.79 -12.26 -8.61
CA ASN A 121 -5.68 -12.87 -9.93
C ASN A 121 -5.47 -11.82 -11.04
N ALA A 122 -6.15 -10.67 -10.96
CA ALA A 122 -5.95 -9.58 -11.92
C ALA A 122 -4.49 -9.06 -11.91
N ILE A 123 -3.86 -8.92 -10.73
CA ILE A 123 -2.45 -8.52 -10.62
C ILE A 123 -1.51 -9.60 -11.18
N VAL A 124 -1.77 -10.87 -10.88
CA VAL A 124 -1.00 -11.99 -11.44
C VAL A 124 -1.10 -12.03 -12.97
N ASP A 125 -2.28 -11.77 -13.50
CA ASP A 125 -2.53 -11.79 -14.94
C ASP A 125 -1.98 -10.56 -15.66
N ALA A 126 -1.92 -9.41 -14.98
CA ALA A 126 -1.29 -8.20 -15.49
C ALA A 126 0.19 -8.41 -15.86
N GLN A 127 0.89 -9.37 -15.23
CA GLN A 127 2.25 -9.76 -15.62
C GLN A 127 2.38 -10.10 -17.11
N ARG A 128 1.33 -10.65 -17.73
CA ARG A 128 1.31 -10.99 -19.16
C ARG A 128 1.16 -9.78 -20.08
N ALA A 129 0.60 -8.69 -19.55
CA ALA A 129 0.33 -7.45 -20.27
C ALA A 129 1.41 -6.37 -20.05
N LEU A 130 2.40 -6.64 -19.18
CA LEU A 130 3.51 -5.72 -18.98
C LEU A 130 4.33 -5.52 -20.27
N HIS A 131 4.97 -4.36 -20.36
CA HIS A 131 5.88 -4.07 -21.46
C HIS A 131 7.15 -4.90 -21.35
N TYR A 132 7.43 -5.71 -22.38
CA TYR A 132 8.69 -6.43 -22.52
C TYR A 132 9.39 -5.97 -23.80
N PRO A 133 10.69 -5.61 -23.75
CA PRO A 133 11.38 -5.06 -24.92
C PRO A 133 11.53 -6.07 -26.07
N ASN A 134 11.44 -7.37 -25.78
CA ASN A 134 11.43 -8.46 -26.75
C ASN A 134 10.76 -9.71 -26.15
N LEU A 135 10.37 -10.67 -27.00
CA LEU A 135 9.77 -11.95 -26.59
C LEU A 135 8.56 -11.79 -25.65
N VAL A 136 7.65 -10.84 -25.95
CA VAL A 136 6.52 -10.43 -25.10
C VAL A 136 5.71 -11.63 -24.58
N GLY A 137 5.26 -12.52 -25.47
CA GLY A 137 4.46 -13.68 -25.09
C GLY A 137 5.19 -14.68 -24.18
N PRO A 138 6.39 -15.18 -24.57
CA PRO A 138 7.18 -16.06 -23.70
C PRO A 138 7.60 -15.41 -22.37
N ARG A 139 8.07 -14.16 -22.37
CA ARG A 139 8.50 -13.46 -21.15
C ARG A 139 7.34 -13.16 -20.21
N GLY A 140 6.18 -12.77 -20.73
CA GLY A 140 4.97 -12.60 -19.92
C GLY A 140 4.51 -13.89 -19.26
N ARG A 141 4.55 -15.02 -19.99
CA ARG A 141 4.25 -16.35 -19.43
C ARG A 141 5.25 -16.76 -18.34
N TYR A 142 6.54 -16.54 -18.58
CA TYR A 142 7.59 -16.82 -17.60
C TYR A 142 7.46 -15.94 -16.34
N ALA A 143 7.23 -14.62 -16.51
CA ALA A 143 7.07 -13.69 -15.40
C ALA A 143 5.89 -14.08 -14.50
N ARG A 144 4.75 -14.44 -15.10
CA ARG A 144 3.60 -14.97 -14.37
C ARG A 144 3.94 -16.27 -13.63
N ALA A 145 4.59 -17.23 -14.29
CA ALA A 145 4.98 -18.50 -13.65
C ALA A 145 5.95 -18.28 -12.48
N ARG A 146 6.91 -17.37 -12.63
CA ARG A 146 7.86 -16.99 -11.59
C ARG A 146 7.19 -16.32 -10.40
N LEU A 147 6.20 -15.45 -10.64
CA LEU A 147 5.42 -14.84 -9.56
C LEU A 147 4.63 -15.92 -8.79
N LEU A 148 3.97 -16.83 -9.49
CA LEU A 148 3.21 -17.92 -8.87
C LEU A 148 4.09 -18.92 -8.11
N SER A 149 5.38 -19.04 -8.41
CA SER A 149 6.29 -19.90 -7.63
C SER A 149 6.77 -19.27 -6.31
N MET A 150 6.47 -17.99 -6.07
CA MET A 150 6.87 -17.24 -4.87
C MET A 150 5.69 -16.97 -3.92
N LEU A 151 4.45 -17.21 -4.38
CA LEU A 151 3.22 -17.12 -3.60
C LEU A 151 2.91 -18.47 -2.96
#